data_AF-A0A7I9ZX99-F1
#
_entry.id   AF-A0A7I9ZX99-F1
#
_cell.length_a   1.000
_cell.length_b   1.000
_cell.length_c   1.000
_cell.angle_alpha   90.00
_cell.angle_beta   90.00
_cell.angle_gamma   90.00
#
_symmetry.space_group_name_H-M   'P 1'
#
loop_
_entity.id
_entity.type
_entity.pdbx_description
1 polymer ?
#
loop_
_entity_poly.entity_id
_entity_poly.type
_entity_poly.pdbx_seq_one_letter_code
_entity_poly.pdbx_strand_id
1 'polypeptide(L)' 'MGKTIVNEIEKCTQCPHCTILPNPDLYDWFCDDDVKLFCEKLKRTVAAALRPYESDEVDIPSDCPLE' A
#
# COMPACT_ATOMS: atom_id res chain seq x y z
N MET A 1 21.64 3.85 2.54
CA MET A 1 20.21 4.18 2.35
C MET A 1 19.65 4.55 3.71
N GLY A 2 19.45 5.85 3.95
CA GLY A 2 19.04 6.38 5.25
C GLY A 2 17.63 5.89 5.59
N LYS A 3 17.47 5.32 6.78
CA LYS A 3 16.15 5.03 7.34
C LYS A 3 15.53 6.38 7.69
N THR A 4 14.55 6.83 6.92
CA THR A 4 13.72 7.97 7.26
C THR A 4 12.98 7.60 8.54
N ILE A 5 13.33 8.27 9.65
CA ILE A 5 12.63 8.12 10.92
C ILE A 5 11.34 8.92 10.74
N VAL A 6 10.25 8.22 10.43
CA VAL A 6 8.90 8.79 10.32
C VAL A 6 8.37 8.90 11.75
N ASN A 7 8.27 10.13 12.28
CA ASN A 7 7.80 10.38 13.65
C ASN A 7 6.26 10.29 13.78
N GLU A 8 5.52 10.48 12.70
CA GLU A 8 4.06 10.31 12.61
C GLU A 8 3.72 9.64 11.28
N ILE A 9 3.07 8.48 11.33
CA ILE A 9 2.58 7.77 10.15
C ILE A 9 1.18 8.31 9.89
N GLU A 10 1.03 9.15 8.87
CA GLU A 10 -0.27 9.68 8.43
C GLU A 10 -0.92 8.76 7.39
N LYS A 11 -0.09 8.10 6.56
CA LYS A 11 -0.53 7.25 5.46
C LYS A 11 0.02 5.84 5.55
N CYS A 12 -0.71 4.88 4.97
CA CYS A 12 -0.30 3.48 5.01
C CYS A 12 1.05 3.25 4.31
N THR A 13 1.32 3.97 3.21
CA THR A 13 2.59 3.90 2.44
C THR A 13 3.82 4.35 3.24
N GLN A 14 3.66 5.15 4.29
CA GLN A 14 4.75 5.58 5.16
C GLN A 14 5.11 4.51 6.20
N CYS A 15 4.25 3.50 6.39
CA CYS A 15 4.51 2.41 7.32
C CYS A 15 5.57 1.46 6.74
N PRO A 16 6.60 1.06 7.52
CA PRO A 16 7.63 0.12 7.06
C PRO A 16 7.08 -1.29 6.76
N HIS A 17 5.85 -1.59 7.20
CA HIS A 17 5.18 -2.86 6.94
C HIS A 17 4.28 -2.82 5.70
N CYS A 18 4.17 -1.68 5.03
CA CYS A 18 3.37 -1.54 3.82
C CYS A 18 4.27 -1.68 2.59
N THR A 19 3.89 -2.57 1.70
CA THR A 19 4.61 -2.87 0.47
C THR A 19 3.66 -2.69 -0.71
N ILE A 20 4.08 -1.90 -1.69
CA ILE A 20 3.36 -1.77 -2.96
C ILE A 20 3.76 -2.96 -3.84
N LEU A 21 2.79 -3.74 -4.27
CA LEU A 21 2.97 -4.90 -5.14
C LEU A 21 2.22 -4.70 -6.44
N PRO A 22 2.71 -5.26 -7.56
CA PRO A 22 1.94 -5.28 -8.80
C PRO A 22 0.66 -6.10 -8.61
N ASN A 23 -0.44 -5.59 -9.17
CA ASN A 23 -1.74 -6.22 -9.21
C ASN A 23 -2.28 -6.30 -10.65
N PRO A 24 -1.53 -6.92 -11.58
CA PRO A 24 -1.95 -7.02 -12.98
C PRO A 24 -3.19 -7.92 -13.05
N ASP A 25 -4.29 -7.37 -13.57
CA ASP A 25 -5.43 -8.19 -13.95
C ASP A 25 -5.15 -8.84 -15.30
N LEU A 26 -5.12 -10.17 -15.34
CA LEU A 26 -4.83 -10.94 -16.56
C LEU A 26 -5.91 -10.81 -17.64
N TYR A 27 -7.08 -10.24 -17.30
CA TYR A 27 -8.22 -10.09 -18.18
C TYR A 27 -8.56 -8.63 -18.50
N ASP A 28 -7.91 -7.65 -17.86
CA ASP A 28 -8.12 -6.23 -18.14
C ASP A 28 -6.86 -5.59 -18.74
N TRP A 29 -6.95 -5.28 -20.03
CA TRP A 29 -5.87 -4.68 -20.82
C TRP A 29 -5.46 -3.29 -20.30
N PHE A 30 -6.34 -2.58 -19.59
CA PHE A 30 -6.07 -1.23 -19.08
C PHE A 30 -5.52 -1.19 -17.65
N CYS A 31 -5.33 -2.35 -17.01
CA CYS A 31 -4.94 -2.51 -15.62
C CYS A 31 -3.57 -3.19 -15.47
N ASP A 32 -2.71 -3.11 -16.47
CA ASP A 32 -1.35 -3.66 -16.44
C ASP A 32 -0.45 -2.95 -15.42
N ASP A 33 -0.64 -1.64 -15.25
CA ASP A 33 0.07 -0.80 -14.27
C ASP A 33 -0.61 -0.76 -12.88
N ASP A 34 -1.67 -1.52 -12.65
CA ASP A 34 -2.35 -1.50 -11.35
C ASP A 34 -1.48 -2.11 -10.26
N VAL A 35 -1.58 -1.52 -9.07
CA VAL A 35 -0.86 -1.91 -7.87
C VAL A 35 -1.84 -2.24 -6.74
N LYS A 36 -1.32 -2.95 -5.74
CA LYS A 36 -1.98 -3.19 -4.47
C LYS A 36 -1.06 -2.84 -3.33
N LEU A 37 -1.65 -2.35 -2.26
CA LEU A 37 -0.97 -2.14 -0.99
C LEU A 37 -1.13 -3.41 -0.14
N PHE A 38 -0.02 -4.04 0.17
CA PHE A 38 0.02 -5.24 1.00
C PHE A 38 0.68 -4.92 2.34
N CYS A 39 -0.02 -5.21 3.43
CA CYS A 39 0.54 -5.07 4.77
C CYS A 39 1.18 -6.39 5.18
N GLU A 40 2.50 -6.39 5.39
CA GLU A 40 3.24 -7.58 5.83
C GLU A 40 2.96 -7.98 7.27
N LYS A 41 2.62 -7.01 8.14
CA LYS A 41 2.27 -7.24 9.56
C LYS A 41 0.93 -7.98 9.67
N LEU A 42 -0.08 -7.51 8.93
CA LEU A 42 -1.43 -8.10 8.90
C LEU A 42 -1.57 -9.25 7.89
N LYS A 43 -0.56 -9.48 7.05
CA LYS A 43 -0.56 -10.46 5.95
C LYS A 43 -1.80 -10.35 5.05
N ARG A 44 -2.28 -9.13 4.81
CA ARG A 44 -3.47 -8.86 4.00
C ARG A 44 -3.27 -7.68 3.06
N THR A 45 -4.03 -7.69 1.98
CA THR A 45 -4.17 -6.54 1.09
C THR A 45 -4.99 -5.45 1.78
N VAL A 46 -4.44 -4.24 1.86
CA VAL A 46 -5.10 -3.06 2.41
C VAL A 46 -5.99 -2.41 1.34
N ALA A 47 -5.47 -2.31 0.12
CA ALA A 47 -6.19 -1.81 -1.04
C ALA A 47 -5.61 -2.43 -2.32
N ALA A 48 -6.43 -2.59 -3.35
CA ALA A 48 -6.07 -3.23 -4.63
C ALA A 48 -6.70 -2.47 -5.79
N ALA A 49 -6.31 -2.82 -7.02
CA ALA A 49 -6.76 -2.14 -8.25
C ALA A 49 -6.55 -0.63 -8.19
N LEU A 50 -5.40 -0.22 -7.64
CA LEU A 50 -5.01 1.18 -7.53
C LEU A 50 -4.09 1.51 -8.69
N ARG A 51 -4.23 2.71 -9.27
CA ARG A 51 -3.15 3.28 -10.06
C ARG A 51 -1.94 3.58 -9.16
N PRO A 52 -0.71 3.59 -9.69
CA PRO A 52 0.48 3.86 -8.89
C PRO A 52 0.41 5.16 -8.08
N TYR A 53 -0.20 6.21 -8.65
CA TYR A 53 -0.37 7.50 -7.98
C TYR A 53 -1.47 7.49 -6.90
N GLU A 54 -2.45 6.59 -6.97
CA GLU A 54 -3.52 6.45 -5.96
C GLU A 54 -3.03 5.72 -4.71
N SER A 55 -1.93 4.98 -4.81
CA SER A 55 -1.35 4.28 -3.65
C SER A 55 -0.96 5.24 -2.52
N ASP A 56 -0.56 6.47 -2.87
CA ASP A 56 -0.23 7.52 -1.91
C ASP A 56 -1.48 8.16 -1.29
N GLU A 57 -2.68 7.91 -1.78
CA GLU A 57 -3.93 8.46 -1.22
C GLU A 57 -4.61 7.47 -0.26
N VAL A 58 -4.04 6.29 -0.05
CA VAL A 58 -4.62 5.27 0.83
C VAL A 58 -4.33 5.56 2.30
N ASP A 59 -5.39 5.95 3.00
CA ASP A 59 -5.42 6.11 4.44
C ASP A 59 -5.11 4.80 5.20
N ILE A 60 -4.69 4.97 6.45
CA ILE A 60 -4.45 3.85 7.34
C ILE A 60 -5.81 3.20 7.68
N PRO A 61 -5.97 1.89 7.47
CA PRO A 61 -7.23 1.23 7.79
C PRO A 61 -7.51 1.34 9.29
N SER A 62 -8.77 1.55 9.69
CA SER A 62 -9.14 1.77 11.11
C SER A 62 -8.83 0.60 12.04
N ASP A 63 -8.68 -0.60 11.47
CA ASP A 63 -8.29 -1.84 12.15
C ASP A 63 -6.76 -2.05 12.16
N CYS A 64 -5.99 -1.07 11.65
CA CYS A 64 -4.54 -1.12 11.74
C CYS A 64 -4.13 -0.96 13.21
N PRO A 65 -3.33 -1.89 13.76
CA PRO A 65 -2.97 -1.83 15.17
C PRO A 65 -2.06 -0.64 15.54
N LEU A 66 -1.61 0.20 14.58
CA LEU A 66 -0.81 1.42 14.80
C LEU A 66 0.10 1.32 16.05
N GLU A 67 0.94 0.29 16.07
CA GLU A 67 1.96 0.09 17.12
C GLU A 67 3.32 0.53 16.60
#